data_AF-A0A444RXW0-F1
#
_entry.id   AF-A0A444RXW0-F1
#
_cell.length_a   1.000
_cell.length_b   1.000
_cell.length_c   1.000
_cell.angle_alpha   90.00
_cell.angle_beta   90.00
_cell.angle_gamma   90.00
#
_symmetry.space_group_name_H-M   'P 1'
#
loop_
_entity.id
_entity.type
_entity.pdbx_description
1 polymer ?
#
loop_
_entity_poly.entity_id
_entity_poly.type
_entity_poly.pdbx_seq_one_letter_code
_entity_poly.pdbx_strand_id
1 'polypeptide(L)'
;MKSYFALLAAAGIACIPVVAGYEYLDVVPLEARQATGEKFECHSNCGNAILGSNDGEVHCSNSTWLDLLEDCLECANEFDIWQHYGQGVEEGAEACDLEAVPVGTAATPDSATAAGSTTAAAQTTAEATATPSAATEDNGAAQLTGSSVMLFAMLAAAGLM
;
A
#
# COMPACT_ATOMS: atom_id res chain seq x y z
N MET A 1 -33.66 31.46 -60.09
CA MET A 1 -34.16 31.75 -58.73
C MET A 1 -32.95 32.21 -57.93
N LYS A 2 -32.91 33.47 -57.50
CA LYS A 2 -31.77 34.05 -56.76
C LYS A 2 -31.97 33.73 -55.28
N SER A 3 -31.17 32.82 -54.74
CA SER A 3 -31.12 32.56 -53.31
C SER A 3 -29.80 33.11 -52.78
N TYR A 4 -29.90 34.29 -52.19
CA TYR A 4 -28.82 34.99 -51.50
C TYR A 4 -28.55 34.28 -50.16
N PHE A 5 -27.56 33.40 -50.11
CA PHE A 5 -27.02 32.93 -48.84
C PHE A 5 -26.12 34.03 -48.28
N ALA A 6 -26.65 34.73 -47.28
CA ALA A 6 -26.01 35.84 -46.61
C ALA A 6 -24.70 35.40 -45.95
N LEU A 7 -23.66 36.21 -46.17
CA LEU A 7 -22.39 36.23 -45.45
C LEU A 7 -22.64 36.35 -43.93
N LEU A 8 -22.34 35.29 -43.17
CA LEU A 8 -22.10 35.37 -41.74
C LEU A 8 -20.63 35.75 -41.54
N ALA A 9 -20.39 37.03 -41.25
CA ALA A 9 -19.07 37.53 -40.88
C ALA A 9 -18.64 36.93 -39.53
N ALA A 10 -17.43 36.39 -39.51
CA ALA A 10 -16.78 35.81 -38.34
C ALA A 10 -16.53 36.87 -37.26
N ALA A 11 -17.15 36.72 -36.09
CA ALA A 11 -16.70 37.36 -34.86
C ALA A 11 -15.76 36.38 -34.15
N GLY A 12 -14.46 36.47 -34.45
CA GLY A 12 -13.43 35.74 -33.72
C GLY A 12 -13.39 36.25 -32.28
N ILE A 13 -13.88 35.46 -31.34
CA ILE A 13 -13.69 35.68 -29.91
C ILE A 13 -12.21 35.45 -29.64
N ALA A 14 -11.46 36.53 -29.44
CA ALA A 14 -10.11 36.45 -28.89
C ALA A 14 -10.24 36.01 -27.41
N CYS A 15 -10.11 34.71 -27.15
CA CYS A 15 -9.91 34.21 -25.80
C CYS A 15 -8.60 34.78 -25.29
N ILE A 16 -8.66 35.82 -24.45
CA ILE A 16 -7.53 36.23 -23.64
C ILE A 16 -7.28 35.07 -22.67
N PRO A 17 -6.13 34.38 -22.70
CA PRO A 17 -5.81 33.45 -21.64
C PRO A 17 -5.62 34.29 -20.38
N VAL A 18 -6.59 34.26 -19.47
CA VAL A 18 -6.33 34.56 -18.07
C VAL A 18 -5.36 33.47 -17.63
N VAL A 19 -4.07 33.78 -17.67
CA VAL A 19 -3.08 33.04 -16.90
C VAL A 19 -3.37 33.42 -15.46
N ALA A 20 -4.28 32.66 -14.84
CA ALA A 20 -4.39 32.66 -13.40
C ALA A 20 -3.04 32.15 -12.90
N GLY A 21 -2.22 33.06 -12.37
CA GLY A 21 -1.05 32.69 -11.61
C GLY A 21 -1.53 31.82 -10.46
N TYR A 22 -1.23 30.53 -10.53
CA TYR A 22 -1.22 29.64 -9.38
C TYR A 22 -0.21 30.18 -8.34
N GLU A 23 -0.59 31.19 -7.58
CA GLU A 23 0.13 31.50 -6.34
C GLU A 23 0.09 30.23 -5.52
N TYR A 24 1.23 29.52 -5.48
CA TYR A 24 1.39 28.31 -4.72
C TYR A 24 1.23 28.71 -3.25
N LEU A 25 0.06 28.46 -2.70
CA LEU A 25 -0.25 28.80 -1.32
C LEU A 25 0.48 27.80 -0.43
N ASP A 26 1.56 28.23 0.22
CA ASP A 26 2.30 27.45 1.22
C ASP A 26 1.41 26.91 2.37
N VAL A 27 0.18 27.42 2.50
CA VAL A 27 -0.79 26.99 3.52
C VAL A 27 -1.44 25.63 3.19
N VAL A 28 -1.38 25.21 1.93
CA VAL A 28 -1.89 23.91 1.46
C VAL A 28 -0.73 23.14 0.85
N PRO A 29 -0.09 22.22 1.59
CA PRO A 29 1.00 21.42 1.06
C PRO A 29 0.44 20.40 0.07
N LEU A 30 0.20 20.84 -1.16
CA LEU A 30 -0.38 20.01 -2.23
C LEU A 30 0.53 18.82 -2.57
N GLU A 31 1.84 18.98 -2.43
CA GLU A 31 2.88 17.99 -2.64
C GLU A 31 2.73 16.84 -1.65
N ALA A 32 2.32 17.12 -0.40
CA ALA A 32 2.03 16.08 0.57
C ALA A 32 0.79 15.26 0.18
N ARG A 33 -0.14 15.84 -0.59
CA ARG A 33 -1.31 15.14 -1.15
C ARG A 33 -1.00 14.45 -2.48
N GLN A 34 0.05 14.87 -3.16
CA GLN A 34 0.55 14.27 -4.41
C GLN A 34 1.74 13.35 -4.14
N ALA A 35 1.74 12.63 -3.01
CA ALA A 35 2.76 11.64 -2.74
C ALA A 35 2.90 10.73 -3.98
N THR A 36 4.13 10.57 -4.45
CA THR A 36 4.50 9.70 -5.58
C THR A 36 5.69 8.84 -5.15
N GLY A 37 5.98 7.79 -5.93
CA GLY A 37 7.09 6.88 -5.64
C GLY A 37 6.83 5.97 -4.44
N GLU A 38 7.90 5.53 -3.79
CA GLU A 38 7.86 4.48 -2.75
C GLU A 38 7.02 4.87 -1.54
N LYS A 39 6.99 6.15 -1.15
CA LYS A 39 6.12 6.62 -0.06
C LYS A 39 4.63 6.43 -0.41
N PHE A 40 4.25 6.68 -1.66
CA PHE A 40 2.87 6.45 -2.10
C PHE A 40 2.53 4.97 -2.12
N GLU A 41 3.46 4.13 -2.59
CA GLU A 41 3.28 2.68 -2.60
C GLU A 41 3.07 2.15 -1.18
N CYS A 42 3.90 2.60 -0.22
CA CYS A 42 3.74 2.27 1.19
C CYS A 42 2.37 2.67 1.74
N HIS A 43 1.92 3.88 1.41
CA HIS A 43 0.61 4.41 1.78
C HIS A 43 -0.53 3.56 1.20
N SER A 44 -0.36 3.10 -0.04
CA SER A 44 -1.31 2.24 -0.75
C SER A 44 -1.36 0.85 -0.10
N ASN A 45 -0.21 0.24 0.20
CA ASN A 45 -0.16 -1.09 0.79
C ASN A 45 -0.80 -1.11 2.18
N CYS A 46 -0.42 -0.16 3.05
CA CYS A 46 -1.05 -0.03 4.36
C CYS A 46 -2.55 0.27 4.29
N GLY A 47 -2.97 1.12 3.34
CA GLY A 47 -4.40 1.40 3.13
C GLY A 47 -5.18 0.18 2.66
N ASN A 48 -4.64 -0.57 1.71
CA ASN A 48 -5.30 -1.76 1.17
C ASN A 48 -5.27 -2.95 2.15
N ALA A 49 -4.25 -3.05 3.02
CA ALA A 49 -4.24 -4.01 4.13
C ALA A 49 -5.42 -3.78 5.07
N ILE A 50 -5.72 -2.53 5.44
CA ILE A 50 -6.91 -2.20 6.25
C ILE A 50 -8.20 -2.46 5.46
N LEU A 51 -8.25 -2.07 4.19
CA LEU A 51 -9.47 -2.26 3.41
C LEU A 51 -9.80 -3.74 3.21
N GLY A 52 -8.78 -4.56 2.98
CA GLY A 52 -8.92 -5.99 2.76
C GLY A 52 -9.30 -6.79 4.01
N SER A 53 -9.11 -6.23 5.21
CA SER A 53 -9.53 -6.89 6.46
C SER A 53 -10.99 -6.64 6.86
N ASN A 54 -11.72 -5.81 6.11
CA ASN A 54 -13.11 -5.47 6.46
C ASN A 54 -14.12 -6.62 6.30
N ASP A 55 -13.76 -7.69 5.59
CA ASP A 55 -14.67 -8.80 5.25
C ASP A 55 -14.61 -9.97 6.26
N GLY A 56 -14.21 -9.72 7.51
CA GLY A 56 -14.15 -10.75 8.55
C GLY A 56 -12.78 -11.43 8.59
N GLU A 57 -12.70 -12.77 8.62
CA GLU A 57 -11.41 -13.50 8.67
C GLU A 57 -11.00 -14.09 7.30
N VAL A 58 -11.77 -13.79 6.23
CA VAL A 58 -11.53 -14.35 4.90
C VAL A 58 -10.14 -13.96 4.38
N HIS A 59 -9.67 -12.77 4.73
CA HIS A 59 -8.38 -12.24 4.32
C HIS A 59 -7.19 -13.00 4.92
N CYS A 60 -7.36 -13.71 6.03
CA CYS A 60 -6.28 -14.47 6.69
C CYS A 60 -5.67 -15.56 5.81
N SER A 61 -6.42 -16.04 4.82
CA SER A 61 -5.96 -17.03 3.83
C SER A 61 -5.71 -16.45 2.43
N ASN A 62 -5.92 -15.14 2.27
CA ASN A 62 -5.74 -14.45 1.01
C ASN A 62 -4.28 -14.00 0.89
N SER A 63 -3.51 -14.68 0.02
CA SER A 63 -2.10 -14.35 -0.20
C SER A 63 -1.90 -12.88 -0.62
N THR A 64 -2.79 -12.32 -1.43
CA THR A 64 -2.69 -10.90 -1.83
C THR A 64 -2.84 -9.96 -0.64
N TRP A 65 -3.69 -10.29 0.34
CA TRP A 65 -3.79 -9.48 1.55
C TRP A 65 -2.55 -9.63 2.45
N LEU A 66 -2.00 -10.85 2.55
CA LEU A 66 -0.77 -11.10 3.29
C LEU A 66 0.40 -10.32 2.68
N ASP A 67 0.52 -10.27 1.35
CA ASP A 67 1.53 -9.48 0.64
C ASP A 67 1.37 -7.99 0.97
N LEU A 68 0.13 -7.46 0.94
CA LEU A 68 -0.15 -6.05 1.29
C LEU A 68 0.19 -5.72 2.75
N LEU A 69 -0.06 -6.65 3.67
CA LEU A 69 0.31 -6.51 5.07
C LEU A 69 1.83 -6.48 5.23
N GLU A 70 2.54 -7.44 4.62
CA GLU A 70 4.01 -7.50 4.68
C GLU A 70 4.66 -6.25 4.10
N ASP A 71 4.26 -5.86 2.88
CA ASP A 71 4.78 -4.67 2.20
C ASP A 71 4.52 -3.39 3.01
N CYS A 72 3.38 -3.30 3.69
CA CYS A 72 3.10 -2.19 4.61
C CYS A 72 4.11 -2.15 5.77
N LEU A 73 4.31 -3.29 6.44
CA LEU A 73 5.17 -3.38 7.62
C LEU A 73 6.65 -3.13 7.28
N GLU A 74 7.08 -3.43 6.06
CA GLU A 74 8.46 -3.20 5.61
C GLU A 74 8.82 -1.71 5.47
N CYS A 75 7.83 -0.85 5.16
CA CYS A 75 8.09 0.56 4.84
C CYS A 75 7.46 1.57 5.82
N ALA A 76 6.52 1.14 6.68
CA ALA A 76 5.70 2.07 7.46
C ALA A 76 6.50 3.00 8.37
N ASN A 77 7.60 2.51 8.96
CA ASN A 77 8.51 3.33 9.78
C ASN A 77 9.46 4.19 8.95
N GLU A 78 9.96 3.68 7.82
CA GLU A 78 10.86 4.43 6.92
C GLU A 78 10.21 5.75 6.46
N PHE A 79 8.90 5.72 6.19
CA PHE A 79 8.14 6.89 5.75
C PHE A 79 7.37 7.63 6.85
N ASP A 80 7.51 7.20 8.11
CA ASP A 80 6.82 7.74 9.29
C ASP A 80 5.29 7.78 9.11
N ILE A 81 4.72 6.71 8.55
CA ILE A 81 3.27 6.59 8.29
C ILE A 81 2.57 5.64 9.26
N TRP A 82 3.31 4.88 10.07
CA TRP A 82 2.72 3.93 11.02
C TRP A 82 1.73 4.61 11.98
N GLN A 83 2.02 5.84 12.42
CA GLN A 83 1.12 6.64 13.25
C GLN A 83 -0.28 6.89 12.64
N HIS A 84 -0.43 6.73 11.32
CA HIS A 84 -1.69 6.92 10.60
C HIS A 84 -2.41 5.61 10.28
N TYR A 85 -1.67 4.52 10.16
CA TYR A 85 -2.17 3.22 9.68
C TYR A 85 -2.18 2.13 10.77
N GLY A 86 -1.33 2.26 11.78
CA GLY A 86 -0.97 1.19 12.70
C GLY A 86 -2.15 0.51 13.35
N GLN A 87 -3.06 1.28 13.94
CA GLN A 87 -4.27 0.73 14.57
C GLN A 87 -5.07 -0.17 13.61
N GLY A 88 -5.36 0.29 12.39
CA GLY A 88 -6.20 -0.49 11.47
C GLY A 88 -5.46 -1.72 10.93
N VAL A 89 -4.14 -1.62 10.77
CA VAL A 89 -3.30 -2.75 10.33
C VAL A 89 -3.19 -3.79 11.46
N GLU A 90 -3.00 -3.36 12.70
CA GLU A 90 -3.01 -4.19 13.90
C GLU A 90 -4.36 -4.91 14.05
N GLU A 91 -5.48 -4.19 13.99
CA GLU A 91 -6.82 -4.78 14.05
C GLU A 91 -7.04 -5.85 12.97
N GLY A 92 -6.58 -5.59 11.74
CA GLY A 92 -6.67 -6.54 10.63
C GLY A 92 -5.79 -7.79 10.81
N ALA A 93 -4.60 -7.63 11.39
CA ALA A 93 -3.66 -8.72 11.67
C ALA A 93 -4.11 -9.56 12.88
N GLU A 94 -4.58 -8.93 13.95
CA GLU A 94 -5.07 -9.59 15.16
C GLU A 94 -6.27 -10.50 14.87
N ALA A 95 -7.14 -10.12 13.93
CA ALA A 95 -8.23 -10.97 13.45
C ALA A 95 -7.75 -12.31 12.84
N CYS A 96 -6.47 -12.39 12.47
CA CYS A 96 -5.82 -13.58 11.92
C CYS A 96 -4.82 -14.23 12.87
N ASP A 97 -4.78 -13.84 14.15
CA ASP A 97 -3.73 -14.21 15.10
C ASP A 97 -2.30 -13.87 14.60
N LEU A 98 -2.18 -12.80 13.81
CA LEU A 98 -0.90 -12.27 13.32
C LEU A 98 -0.52 -11.00 14.09
N GLU A 99 0.78 -10.74 14.16
CA GLU A 99 1.31 -9.54 14.80
C GLU A 99 1.81 -8.53 13.75
N ALA A 100 1.36 -7.28 13.87
CA ALA A 100 1.69 -6.21 12.94
C ALA A 100 2.75 -5.28 13.53
N VAL A 101 4.03 -5.66 13.40
CA VAL A 101 5.16 -4.86 13.88
C VAL A 101 5.99 -4.40 12.69
N PRO A 102 6.01 -3.10 12.36
CA PRO A 102 6.84 -2.61 11.27
C PRO A 102 8.32 -2.82 11.56
N VAL A 103 9.09 -3.05 10.50
CA VAL A 103 10.55 -3.22 10.60
C VAL A 103 11.19 -1.98 11.23
N GLY A 104 12.29 -2.19 11.96
CA GLY A 104 12.98 -1.10 12.65
C GLY A 104 12.31 -0.63 13.95
N THR A 105 11.13 -1.16 14.31
CA THR A 105 10.60 -1.02 15.67
C THR A 105 11.50 -1.82 16.61
N ALA A 106 12.39 -1.14 17.34
CA ALA A 106 13.02 -1.78 18.49
C ALA A 106 11.88 -2.13 19.46
N ALA A 107 11.58 -3.43 19.60
CA ALA A 107 10.62 -3.92 20.58
C ALA A 107 11.01 -3.37 21.94
N THR A 108 10.38 -2.27 22.33
CA THR A 108 10.44 -1.80 23.70
C THR A 108 9.45 -2.71 24.41
N PRO A 109 9.90 -3.58 25.33
CA PRO A 109 8.94 -4.34 26.11
C PRO A 109 8.07 -3.31 26.83
N ASP A 110 6.77 -3.33 26.53
CA ASP A 110 5.78 -2.60 27.30
C ASP A 110 6.05 -2.91 28.78
N SER A 111 6.14 -1.86 29.60
CA SER A 111 6.43 -1.99 31.02
C SER A 111 5.28 -2.73 31.69
N ALA A 112 5.41 -4.06 31.76
CA ALA A 112 4.57 -4.90 32.59
C ALA A 112 4.55 -4.31 33.99
N THR A 113 3.37 -3.83 34.39
CA THR A 113 3.08 -3.39 35.75
C THR A 113 3.43 -4.53 36.69
N ALA A 114 4.44 -4.30 37.53
CA ALA A 114 4.91 -5.24 38.54
C ALA A 114 3.82 -5.49 39.59
N ALA A 115 3.16 -6.65 39.52
CA ALA A 115 2.52 -7.28 40.67
C ALA A 115 3.42 -8.44 41.12
N GLY A 116 4.11 -8.24 42.24
CA GLY A 116 5.07 -9.21 42.76
C GLY A 116 4.41 -10.44 43.38
N SER A 117 5.00 -11.61 43.14
CA SER A 117 5.48 -12.49 44.23
C SER A 117 6.19 -13.75 43.73
N THR A 118 7.30 -14.02 44.44
CA THR A 118 7.96 -15.30 44.77
C THR A 118 8.69 -16.11 43.68
N THR A 119 10.02 -15.92 43.69
CA THR A 119 11.09 -16.92 43.89
C THR A 119 10.98 -18.30 43.21
N ALA A 120 11.89 -18.55 42.25
CA ALA A 120 12.76 -19.74 42.27
C ALA A 120 14.02 -19.49 41.40
N ALA A 121 15.18 -19.61 42.03
CA ALA A 121 16.48 -19.59 41.35
C ALA A 121 16.80 -20.98 40.79
N ALA A 122 17.37 -21.04 39.58
CA ALA A 122 18.20 -22.15 39.14
C ALA A 122 19.23 -21.65 38.12
N GLN A 123 20.42 -22.22 38.22
CA GLN A 123 21.71 -21.70 37.79
C GLN A 123 22.01 -21.97 36.31
N THR A 124 22.91 -21.13 35.82
CA THR A 124 23.77 -21.25 34.63
C THR A 124 24.24 -22.66 34.29
N THR A 125 24.16 -23.02 33.01
CA THR A 125 25.18 -23.84 32.34
C THR A 125 25.39 -23.25 30.94
N ALA A 126 26.61 -22.78 30.71
CA ALA A 126 27.10 -22.43 29.39
C ALA A 126 27.70 -23.68 28.76
N GLU A 127 27.28 -24.01 27.54
CA GLU A 127 28.01 -24.94 26.68
C GLU A 127 28.05 -24.34 25.28
N ALA A 128 29.27 -24.31 24.74
CA ALA A 128 29.62 -23.71 23.47
C ALA A 128 29.75 -24.79 22.38
N THR A 129 29.79 -24.32 21.12
CA THR A 129 30.33 -25.00 19.90
C THR A 129 29.27 -25.86 19.18
N ALA A 130 29.08 -25.84 17.85
CA ALA A 130 29.89 -25.43 16.71
C ALA A 130 29.02 -25.01 15.50
N THR A 131 29.56 -24.11 14.66
CA THR A 131 29.27 -23.97 13.21
C THR A 131 29.96 -25.11 12.43
N PRO A 132 29.38 -25.63 11.34
CA PRO A 132 29.77 -25.18 9.98
C PRO A 132 28.56 -25.16 9.00
N SER A 133 28.43 -24.17 8.10
CA SER A 133 29.04 -24.02 6.77
C SER A 133 28.01 -24.21 5.65
N ALA A 134 27.97 -23.18 4.80
CA ALA A 134 27.47 -23.05 3.44
C ALA A 134 27.04 -24.31 2.67
N ALA A 135 25.91 -24.18 1.99
CA ALA A 135 25.74 -24.67 0.63
C ALA A 135 25.00 -23.60 -0.20
N THR A 136 25.71 -23.12 -1.22
CA THR A 136 25.22 -22.29 -2.32
C THR A 136 24.86 -23.22 -3.47
N GLU A 137 23.65 -23.12 -4.00
CA GLU A 137 23.23 -23.56 -5.35
C GLU A 137 22.13 -22.54 -5.73
N ASP A 138 22.43 -21.41 -6.38
CA ASP A 138 22.48 -21.23 -7.83
C ASP A 138 21.86 -22.38 -8.63
N ASN A 139 20.75 -22.12 -9.32
CA ASN A 139 20.59 -22.32 -10.78
C ASN A 139 19.10 -22.23 -11.16
N GLY A 140 18.78 -21.37 -12.12
CA GLY A 140 17.61 -21.60 -12.97
C GLY A 140 16.78 -20.38 -13.33
N ALA A 141 17.36 -19.46 -14.10
CA ALA A 141 16.57 -18.59 -14.95
C ALA A 141 15.70 -19.44 -15.90
N ALA A 142 14.39 -19.23 -15.83
CA ALA A 142 13.46 -19.53 -16.92
C ALA A 142 12.48 -18.37 -17.08
N GLN A 143 13.00 -17.32 -17.72
CA GLN A 143 12.26 -16.49 -18.66
C GLN A 143 11.40 -17.39 -19.57
N LEU A 144 10.20 -16.93 -19.94
CA LEU A 144 9.26 -17.36 -21.01
C LEU A 144 7.84 -17.34 -20.42
N THR A 145 6.85 -16.58 -20.86
CA THR A 145 6.64 -15.76 -22.04
C THR A 145 5.46 -14.85 -21.72
N GLY A 146 5.57 -13.56 -22.06
CA GLY A 146 4.39 -12.72 -22.19
C GLY A 146 3.42 -13.31 -23.21
N SER A 147 2.15 -13.36 -22.86
CA SER A 147 1.08 -13.59 -23.83
C SER A 147 -0.08 -12.66 -23.48
N SER A 148 0.05 -11.41 -23.93
CA SER A 148 -1.08 -10.51 -24.16
C SER A 148 -2.04 -11.19 -25.12
N VAL A 149 -3.03 -11.89 -24.59
CA VAL A 149 -4.23 -12.27 -25.34
C VAL A 149 -5.28 -11.23 -25.04
N MET A 150 -5.34 -10.23 -25.93
CA MET A 150 -6.59 -9.53 -26.19
C MET A 150 -7.61 -10.58 -26.62
N LEU A 151 -8.55 -10.94 -25.76
CA LEU A 151 -9.75 -11.65 -26.17
C LEU A 151 -10.93 -10.67 -26.12
N PHE A 152 -11.14 -10.03 -27.27
CA PHE A 152 -12.43 -9.48 -27.65
C PHE A 152 -13.45 -10.63 -27.76
N ALA A 153 -14.55 -10.53 -27.01
CA ALA A 153 -15.82 -11.16 -27.32
C ALA A 153 -16.93 -10.25 -26.74
N MET A 154 -17.51 -9.36 -27.55
CA MET A 154 -18.72 -9.58 -28.35
C MET A 154 -20.01 -9.70 -27.52
N LEU A 155 -20.74 -8.58 -27.53
CA LEU A 155 -22.16 -8.43 -27.84
C LEU A 155 -23.24 -9.25 -27.10
N ALA A 156 -24.23 -8.44 -26.69
CA ALA A 156 -25.67 -8.66 -26.73
C ALA A 156 -26.34 -9.27 -25.48
N ALA A 157 -27.03 -8.41 -24.74
CA ALA A 157 -28.38 -8.72 -24.26
C ALA A 157 -29.23 -7.45 -24.29
N ALA A 158 -30.28 -7.50 -25.11
CA ALA A 158 -31.34 -6.51 -25.19
C ALA A 158 -32.27 -6.60 -23.97
N GLY A 159 -32.91 -5.47 -23.64
CA GLY A 159 -34.06 -5.38 -22.74
C GLY A 159 -34.56 -3.94 -22.73
N LEU A 160 -35.30 -3.53 -23.76
CA LEU A 160 -36.77 -3.48 -23.82
C LEU A 160 -37.41 -2.48 -22.83
N MET A 161 -38.18 -1.60 -23.46
CA MET A 161 -39.19 -0.68 -22.95
C MET A 161 -40.07 -1.25 -21.84
#